data_AF-A0A1U8K1B0-F1
#
_entry.id   AF-A0A1U8K1B0-F1
#
_cell.length_a   1.000
_cell.length_b   1.000
_cell.length_c   1.000
_cell.angle_alpha   90.00
_cell.angle_beta   90.00
_cell.angle_gamma   90.00
#
_symmetry.space_group_name_H-M   'P 1'
#
loop_
_entity.id
_entity.type
_entity.pdbx_description
1 polymer ?
#
loop_
_entity_poly.entity_id
_entity_poly.type
_entity_poly.pdbx_seq_one_letter_code
_entity_poly.pdbx_strand_id
1 'polypeptide(L)'
;MTRNSRGMQMWNLFSTAWPCSNTFFYAHRCDVNLLLATLCTRTIQTREGSIVKALDCNAAVASRDALAKTVYARLFDWLVDKINISVRQDPNSHVQIGVLDICGFECFKHNRNVI
;
A
#
# COMPACT_ATOMS: atom_id res chain seq x y z
N MET A 1 23.55 16.21 -32.26
CA MET A 1 22.95 15.14 -31.44
C MET A 1 21.69 15.68 -30.78
N THR A 2 20.59 15.66 -31.54
CA THR A 2 19.31 16.27 -31.19
C THR A 2 18.53 15.36 -30.25
N ARG A 3 18.66 15.59 -28.94
CA ARG A 3 17.74 15.02 -27.96
C ARG A 3 16.37 15.68 -28.16
N ASN A 4 15.50 14.94 -28.82
CA ASN A 4 14.11 15.23 -29.16
C ASN A 4 13.35 16.05 -28.10
N SER A 5 13.15 17.35 -28.37
CA SER A 5 12.37 18.30 -27.57
C SER A 5 10.87 17.97 -27.49
N ARG A 6 10.36 17.10 -28.37
CA ARG A 6 8.96 16.62 -28.34
C ARG A 6 8.72 15.60 -27.24
N GLY A 7 9.77 14.89 -26.79
CA GLY A 7 9.69 13.97 -25.66
C GLY A 7 9.38 14.71 -24.35
N MET A 8 10.08 15.81 -24.07
CA MET A 8 9.82 16.64 -22.89
C MET A 8 8.46 17.33 -22.93
N GLN A 9 7.96 17.71 -24.12
CA GLN A 9 6.62 18.27 -24.25
C GLN A 9 5.53 17.24 -23.95
N MET A 10 5.68 15.97 -24.39
CA MET A 10 4.73 14.91 -24.01
C MET A 10 4.78 14.57 -22.52
N TRP A 11 5.97 14.56 -21.89
CA TRP A 11 6.10 14.35 -20.43
C TRP A 11 5.45 15.47 -19.61
N ASN A 12 5.50 16.72 -20.09
CA ASN A 12 4.83 17.85 -19.45
C ASN A 12 3.31 17.86 -19.68
N LEU A 13 2.83 17.42 -20.85
CA LEU A 13 1.40 17.25 -21.13
C LEU A 13 0.77 16.10 -20.33
N PHE A 14 1.50 15.01 -20.08
CA PHE A 14 1.03 13.95 -19.17
C PHE A 14 1.07 14.37 -17.69
N SER A 15 1.98 15.26 -17.30
CA SER A 15 2.06 15.77 -15.92
C SER A 15 0.97 16.79 -15.57
N THR A 16 0.44 17.54 -16.52
CA THR A 16 -0.63 18.53 -16.26
C THR A 16 -2.05 17.97 -16.38
N ALA A 17 -2.23 16.80 -17.00
CA ALA A 17 -3.52 16.13 -17.12
C ALA A 17 -3.87 15.23 -15.91
N TRP A 18 -2.97 15.10 -14.92
CA TRP A 18 -3.19 14.23 -13.77
C TRP A 18 -2.77 14.89 -12.45
N PRO A 19 -3.55 15.84 -11.91
CA PRO A 19 -3.19 16.54 -10.67
C PRO A 19 -3.15 15.64 -9.42
N CYS A 20 -3.62 14.39 -9.51
CA CYS A 20 -3.90 13.56 -8.32
C CYS A 20 -3.17 12.21 -8.26
N SER A 21 -2.03 12.00 -8.93
CA SER A 21 -1.29 10.72 -8.77
C SER A 21 0.24 10.77 -8.72
N ASN A 22 0.87 11.92 -8.97
CA ASN A 22 2.34 12.00 -8.90
C ASN A 22 2.92 12.19 -7.48
N THR A 23 2.09 12.40 -6.46
CA THR A 23 2.56 12.49 -5.06
C THR A 23 2.76 11.13 -4.40
N PHE A 24 2.16 10.06 -4.93
CA PHE A 24 2.16 8.76 -4.26
C PHE A 24 3.50 8.00 -4.40
N PHE A 25 4.18 8.13 -5.54
CA PHE A 25 5.41 7.38 -5.83
C PHE A 25 6.71 8.11 -5.50
N TYR A 26 6.73 9.45 -5.52
CA TYR A 26 7.96 10.21 -5.26
C TYR A 26 8.22 10.55 -3.78
N ALA A 27 7.25 10.34 -2.89
CA ALA A 27 7.33 10.78 -1.49
C ALA A 27 7.83 9.71 -0.49
N HIS A 28 7.80 8.42 -0.82
CA HIS A 28 8.22 7.35 0.12
C HIS A 28 9.69 6.98 -0.02
N ARG A 29 10.60 7.95 0.09
CA ARG A 29 11.98 7.64 0.46
C ARG A 29 12.01 7.26 1.94
N CYS A 30 11.73 5.99 2.22
CA CYS A 30 11.96 5.42 3.55
C CYS A 30 13.46 5.42 3.83
N ASP A 31 13.86 6.01 4.94
CA ASP A 31 15.22 5.87 5.45
C ASP A 31 15.43 4.41 5.90
N VAL A 32 16.41 3.74 5.27
CA VAL A 32 16.68 2.32 5.49
C VAL A 32 17.14 2.06 6.92
N ASN A 33 17.94 2.96 7.51
CA ASN A 33 18.45 2.81 8.86
C ASN A 33 17.32 2.99 9.89
N LEU A 34 16.44 3.96 9.67
CA LEU A 34 15.27 4.17 10.51
C LEU A 34 14.31 2.98 10.44
N LEU A 35 14.10 2.43 9.25
CA LEU A 35 13.25 1.25 9.06
C LEU A 35 13.83 0.03 9.78
N LEU A 36 15.14 -0.22 9.63
CA LEU A 36 15.82 -1.31 10.33
C LEU A 36 15.74 -1.14 11.84
N ALA A 37 16.02 0.06 12.36
CA ALA A 37 15.93 0.34 13.79
C ALA A 37 14.50 0.10 14.31
N THR A 38 13.48 0.52 13.57
CA THR A 38 12.07 0.36 13.94
C THR A 38 11.61 -1.10 13.90
N LEU A 39 12.09 -1.89 12.93
CA LEU A 39 11.74 -3.31 12.82
C LEU A 39 12.43 -4.18 13.87
N CYS A 40 13.60 -3.77 14.35
CA CYS A 40 14.45 -4.54 15.26
C CYS A 40 14.40 -4.06 16.72
N THR A 41 13.70 -2.98 17.02
CA THR A 41 13.61 -2.45 18.39
C THR A 41 12.16 -2.17 18.79
N ARG A 42 11.90 -2.18 20.09
CA ARG A 42 10.64 -1.79 20.69
C ARG A 42 10.88 -0.64 21.64
N THR A 43 10.15 0.44 21.41
CA THR A 43 10.12 1.59 22.32
C THR A 43 9.02 1.41 23.35
N ILE A 44 9.37 1.49 24.63
CA ILE A 44 8.47 1.41 25.77
C ILE A 44 8.42 2.80 26.41
N GLN A 45 7.23 3.41 26.40
CA GLN A 45 7.02 4.69 27.07
C GLN A 45 6.75 4.45 28.56
N THR A 46 7.56 5.03 29.43
CA THR A 46 7.39 5.01 30.89
C THR A 46 7.19 6.43 31.42
N ARG A 47 6.86 6.56 32.71
CA ARG A 47 6.71 7.87 33.37
C ARG A 47 8.01 8.67 33.44
N GLU A 48 9.15 7.97 33.48
CA GLU A 48 10.49 8.59 33.55
C GLU A 48 11.10 8.83 32.16
N GLY A 49 10.50 8.30 31.08
CA GLY A 49 10.96 8.52 29.72
C GLY A 49 10.74 7.33 28.78
N SER A 50 11.43 7.35 27.65
CA SER A 50 11.33 6.34 26.60
C SER A 50 12.49 5.34 26.69
N ILE A 51 12.19 4.07 26.92
CA ILE A 51 13.18 2.98 26.96
C ILE A 51 13.13 2.21 25.64
N VAL A 52 14.26 2.12 24.93
CA VAL A 52 14.36 1.34 23.68
C VAL A 52 15.01 -0.01 23.98
N LYS A 53 14.34 -1.10 23.59
CA LYS A 53 14.83 -2.47 23.77
C LYS A 53 14.93 -3.19 22.42
N ALA A 54 15.99 -3.95 22.19
CA ALA A 54 16.09 -4.80 21.02
C ALA A 54 15.04 -5.93 21.06
N LEU A 55 14.46 -6.23 19.90
CA LEU A 55 13.56 -7.35 19.70
C LEU A 55 14.35 -8.64 19.49
N ASP A 56 13.75 -9.78 19.84
CA ASP A 56 14.26 -11.07 19.40
C ASP A 56 14.00 -11.27 17.89
N CYS A 57 14.71 -12.24 17.30
CA CYS A 57 14.63 -12.49 15.86
C CYS A 57 13.21 -12.83 15.39
N ASN A 58 12.44 -13.58 16.17
CA ASN A 58 11.09 -14.00 15.78
C ASN A 58 10.12 -12.82 15.79
N ALA A 59 10.22 -11.95 16.79
CA ALA A 59 9.44 -10.72 16.87
C ALA A 59 9.78 -9.74 15.73
N ALA A 60 11.06 -9.61 15.36
CA ALA A 60 11.47 -8.77 14.24
C ALA A 60 10.93 -9.31 12.90
N VAL A 61 10.96 -10.64 12.69
CA VAL A 61 10.36 -11.29 11.51
C VAL A 61 8.85 -11.08 11.46
N ALA A 62 8.14 -11.27 12.58
CA ALA A 62 6.71 -11.02 12.65
C ALA A 62 6.35 -9.56 12.34
N SER A 63 7.16 -8.60 12.83
CA SER A 63 7.01 -7.17 12.53
C SER A 63 7.17 -6.86 11.03
N ARG A 64 8.19 -7.46 10.40
CA ARG A 64 8.40 -7.35 8.94
C ARG A 64 7.20 -7.90 8.15
N ASP A 65 6.72 -9.09 8.52
CA ASP A 65 5.61 -9.74 7.84
C ASP A 65 4.30 -8.96 8.02
N ALA A 66 4.08 -8.39 9.21
CA ALA A 66 2.94 -7.50 9.46
C ALA A 66 3.03 -6.24 8.60
N LEU A 67 4.20 -5.59 8.52
CA LEU A 67 4.41 -4.43 7.66
C LEU A 67 4.11 -4.76 6.19
N ALA A 68 4.62 -5.88 5.69
CA ALA A 68 4.37 -6.32 4.31
C ALA A 68 2.87 -6.52 4.04
N LYS A 69 2.15 -7.18 4.95
CA LYS A 69 0.68 -7.35 4.86
C LYS A 69 -0.04 -6.01 4.85
N THR A 70 0.34 -5.07 5.71
CA THR A 70 -0.28 -3.73 5.76
C THR A 70 -0.04 -2.93 4.48
N VAL A 71 1.17 -2.96 3.93
CA VAL A 71 1.48 -2.29 2.66
C VAL A 71 0.64 -2.89 1.54
N TYR A 72 0.59 -4.22 1.45
CA TYR A 72 -0.21 -4.90 0.44
C TYR A 72 -1.70 -4.57 0.56
N ALA A 73 -2.28 -4.62 1.77
CA ALA A 73 -3.68 -4.28 2.01
C ALA A 73 -4.00 -2.84 1.56
N ARG A 74 -3.18 -1.86 1.96
CA ARG A 74 -3.37 -0.46 1.54
C ARG A 74 -3.26 -0.25 0.04
N LEU A 75 -2.34 -0.98 -0.61
CA LEU A 75 -2.19 -0.94 -2.06
C LEU A 75 -3.43 -1.52 -2.75
N PHE A 76 -3.95 -2.64 -2.24
CA PHE A 76 -5.16 -3.27 -2.75
C PHE A 76 -6.38 -2.34 -2.62
N ASP A 77 -6.60 -1.76 -1.44
CA ASP A 77 -7.70 -0.81 -1.20
C ASP A 77 -7.60 0.39 -2.16
N TRP A 78 -6.40 0.97 -2.29
CA TRP A 78 -6.16 2.08 -3.22
C TRP A 78 -6.46 1.68 -4.67
N LEU A 79 -6.07 0.47 -5.08
CA LEU A 79 -6.32 -0.01 -6.44
C LEU A 79 -7.82 -0.18 -6.69
N VAL A 80 -8.55 -0.79 -5.76
CA VAL A 80 -10.01 -0.95 -5.82
C VAL A 80 -10.68 0.42 -5.93
N ASP A 81 -10.28 1.40 -5.12
CA ASP A 81 -10.79 2.76 -5.19
C ASP A 81 -10.55 3.41 -6.56
N LYS A 82 -9.35 3.24 -7.13
CA LYS A 82 -9.03 3.78 -8.46
C LYS A 82 -9.86 3.13 -9.56
N ILE A 83 -10.04 1.82 -9.51
CA ILE A 83 -10.90 1.10 -10.46
C ILE A 83 -12.34 1.60 -10.32
N ASN A 84 -12.87 1.67 -9.09
CA ASN A 84 -14.22 2.15 -8.83
C ASN A 84 -14.44 3.58 -9.34
N ILE A 85 -13.48 4.48 -9.17
CA ILE A 85 -13.56 5.83 -9.74
C ILE A 85 -13.57 5.80 -11.27
N SER A 86 -12.74 4.96 -11.89
CA SER A 86 -12.62 4.88 -13.35
C SER A 86 -13.83 4.25 -14.05
N VAL A 87 -14.54 3.34 -13.38
CA VAL A 87 -15.68 2.59 -13.93
C VAL A 87 -17.03 3.15 -13.43
N ARG A 88 -17.02 4.23 -12.63
CA ARG A 88 -18.24 4.84 -12.07
C ARG A 88 -19.31 5.03 -13.14
N GLN A 89 -20.48 4.46 -12.87
CA GLN A 89 -21.66 4.61 -13.73
C GLN A 89 -22.38 5.93 -13.46
N ASP A 90 -23.23 6.34 -14.40
CA ASP A 90 -24.10 7.50 -14.28
C ASP A 90 -24.92 7.41 -12.98
N PRO A 91 -24.84 8.42 -12.08
CA PRO A 91 -25.64 8.49 -10.86
C PRO A 91 -27.15 8.40 -11.09
N ASN A 92 -27.63 8.70 -12.30
CA ASN A 92 -29.03 8.64 -12.68
C ASN A 92 -29.48 7.28 -13.23
N SER A 93 -28.60 6.26 -13.23
CA SER A 93 -29.00 4.92 -13.67
C SER A 93 -30.04 4.32 -12.72
N HIS A 94 -31.21 3.97 -13.26
CA HIS A 94 -32.30 3.34 -12.50
C HIS A 94 -32.12 1.81 -12.34
N VAL A 95 -31.14 1.20 -13.00
CA VAL A 95 -30.93 -0.26 -13.02
C VAL A 95 -29.46 -0.58 -12.78
N GLN A 96 -29.20 -1.52 -11.86
CA GLN A 96 -27.87 -2.04 -11.56
C GLN A 96 -27.90 -3.58 -11.54
N ILE A 97 -26.92 -4.22 -12.18
CA ILE A 97 -26.73 -5.68 -12.15
C ILE A 97 -25.39 -5.95 -11.48
N GLY A 98 -25.42 -6.68 -10.36
CA GLY A 98 -24.22 -7.12 -9.64
C GLY A 98 -23.82 -8.54 -10.06
N VAL A 99 -22.52 -8.76 -10.27
CA VAL A 99 -21.95 -10.09 -10.46
C VAL A 99 -21.13 -10.42 -9.20
N LEU A 100 -21.42 -11.55 -8.58
CA LEU A 100 -20.75 -11.99 -7.35
C LEU A 100 -19.82 -13.17 -7.67
N ASP A 101 -18.52 -12.96 -7.43
CA ASP A 101 -17.49 -14.00 -7.45
C ASP A 101 -16.80 -13.99 -6.08
N ILE A 102 -17.02 -15.05 -5.30
CA ILE A 102 -16.46 -15.22 -3.96
C ILE A 102 -15.74 -16.56 -3.92
N CYS A 103 -14.63 -16.61 -3.17
CA CYS A 103 -13.84 -17.83 -3.02
C CYS A 103 -14.72 -18.99 -2.54
N GLY A 104 -14.61 -20.13 -3.22
CA GLY A 104 -15.34 -21.36 -2.88
C GLY A 104 -14.80 -22.06 -1.63
N PHE A 105 -15.36 -23.23 -1.33
CA PHE A 105 -14.94 -24.03 -0.18
C PHE A 105 -13.54 -24.60 -0.39
N GLU A 106 -12.65 -24.37 0.59
CA GLU A 106 -11.31 -24.96 0.64
C GLU A 106 -11.18 -25.85 1.90
N CYS A 107 -10.66 -27.07 1.73
CA CYS A 107 -10.41 -27.99 2.84
C CYS A 107 -8.93 -28.39 2.86
N PHE A 108 -8.18 -27.82 3.80
CA PHE A 108 -6.76 -28.12 3.99
C PHE A 108 -6.54 -29.03 5.20
N LYS A 109 -5.47 -29.83 5.15
CA LYS A 109 -5.04 -30.69 6.28
C LYS A 109 -4.76 -29.90 7.57
N HIS A 110 -4.41 -28.63 7.44
CA HIS A 110 -4.30 -27.69 8.55
C HIS A 110 -4.90 -26.35 8.11
N ASN A 111 -6.10 -26.06 8.60
CA ASN A 111 -6.74 -24.78 8.33
C ASN A 111 -6.14 -23.72 9.25
N ARG A 112 -5.40 -22.75 8.70
CA ARG A 112 -4.93 -21.61 9.48
C ARG A 112 -6.13 -20.68 9.65
N ASN A 113 -6.65 -20.56 10.87
CA ASN A 113 -7.64 -19.53 11.21
C ASN A 113 -6.99 -18.15 11.05
N VAL A 114 -7.11 -17.58 9.86
CA VAL A 114 -6.88 -16.16 9.59
C VAL A 114 -8.06 -15.72 8.74
N ILE A 115 -9.06 -15.16 9.42
CA ILE A 115 -10.00 -14.21 8.81
C ILE A 115 -9.51 -12.83 9.23
#